data_AF-A0A914SMP2-F1
#
_entry.id   AF-A0A914SMP2-F1
#
_cell.length_a   1.000
_cell.length_b   1.000
_cell.length_c   1.000
_cell.angle_alpha   90.00
_cell.angle_beta   90.00
_cell.angle_gamma   90.00
#
_symmetry.space_group_name_H-M   'P 1'
#
loop_
_entity.id
_entity.type
_entity.pdbx_description
1 polymer ?
#
loop_
_entity_poly.entity_id
_entity_poly.type
_entity_poly.pdbx_seq_one_letter_code
_entity_poly.pdbx_strand_id
1 'polypeptide(L)'
;MFSLIFFAGVVVATGLGALPDCGKTPIPPDESRIVGGKIAIAYSWPWQVEMCMDYGWGSCDLRCGGTIIDEQWIMSAAHCVDGYED
;
A
#
# COMPACT_ATOMS: atom_id res chain seq x y z
N MET A 1 14.91 -21.59 50.01
CA MET A 1 13.45 -21.65 50.26
C MET A 1 13.01 -20.22 50.57
N PHE A 2 12.41 -19.41 49.70
CA PHE A 2 11.87 -19.55 48.36
C PHE A 2 12.41 -18.40 47.47
N SER A 3 12.72 -18.75 46.22
CA SER A 3 13.03 -17.84 45.14
C SER A 3 11.78 -17.00 44.81
N LEU A 4 11.88 -15.67 44.91
CA LEU A 4 10.88 -14.74 44.37
C LEU A 4 11.53 -13.93 43.25
N ILE A 5 11.83 -14.62 42.16
CA ILE A 5 12.11 -14.03 40.86
C ILE A 5 10.86 -14.24 40.00
N PHE A 6 9.72 -13.60 40.27
CA PHE A 6 8.58 -13.64 39.33
C PHE A 6 7.67 -12.42 39.52
N PHE A 7 7.37 -11.76 38.39
CA PHE A 7 6.41 -10.66 38.20
C PHE A 7 6.87 -9.22 38.43
N ALA A 8 7.84 -8.75 37.64
CA ALA A 8 7.76 -7.40 37.07
C ALA A 8 8.57 -7.33 35.77
N GLY A 9 7.90 -7.53 34.64
CA GLY A 9 8.35 -6.96 33.37
C GLY A 9 9.30 -7.80 32.52
N VAL A 10 9.08 -9.11 32.39
CA VAL A 10 9.43 -9.73 31.11
C VAL A 10 8.35 -9.29 30.13
N VAL A 11 8.61 -8.23 29.37
CA VAL A 11 7.93 -8.05 28.09
C VAL A 11 8.46 -9.18 27.23
N VAL A 12 7.80 -10.34 27.27
CA VAL A 12 7.97 -11.32 26.22
C VAL A 12 7.41 -10.62 25.00
N ALA A 13 8.28 -10.10 24.14
CA ALA A 13 7.93 -9.82 22.76
C ALA A 13 7.63 -11.18 22.11
N THR A 14 6.52 -11.80 22.51
CA THR A 14 5.93 -12.90 21.77
C THR A 14 5.71 -12.33 20.39
N GLY A 15 6.38 -12.90 19.38
CA GLY A 15 6.46 -12.32 18.05
C GLY A 15 5.10 -11.97 17.46
N LEU A 16 4.64 -10.75 17.72
CA LEU A 16 3.79 -10.03 16.81
C LEU A 16 4.71 -9.73 15.65
N GLY A 17 4.51 -10.41 14.52
CA GLY A 17 5.20 -10.08 13.27
C GLY A 17 5.19 -8.56 13.13
N ALA A 18 6.36 -7.98 12.85
CA ALA A 18 6.48 -6.55 12.63
C ALA A 18 5.35 -6.13 11.69
N LEU A 19 4.53 -5.17 12.11
CA LEU A 19 3.48 -4.63 11.24
C LEU A 19 4.13 -4.24 9.91
N PRO A 20 3.49 -4.53 8.76
CA PRO A 20 4.03 -4.13 7.46
C PRO A 20 4.38 -2.63 7.50
N ASP A 21 5.64 -2.32 7.20
CA ASP A 21 6.16 -0.96 7.22
C ASP A 21 5.63 -0.20 6.00
N CYS A 22 4.92 0.92 6.21
CA CYS A 22 4.19 1.63 5.15
C CYS A 22 4.73 3.04 4.90
N GLY A 23 4.38 3.62 3.75
CA GLY A 23 4.72 5.02 3.39
C GLY A 23 6.21 5.30 3.16
N LYS A 24 7.06 4.27 3.17
CA LYS A 24 8.49 4.40 2.87
C LYS A 24 8.76 4.13 1.40
N THR A 25 9.59 4.98 0.82
CA THR A 25 10.02 4.85 -0.56
C THR A 25 11.51 4.46 -0.62
N PRO A 26 11.87 3.40 -1.36
CA PRO A 26 13.26 2.99 -1.50
C PRO A 26 14.07 3.99 -2.35
N ILE A 27 13.39 4.76 -3.21
CA ILE A 27 13.99 5.75 -4.08
C ILE A 27 13.27 7.08 -3.86
N PRO A 28 13.95 8.13 -3.37
CA PRO A 28 13.31 9.42 -3.16
C PRO A 28 12.67 9.92 -4.46
N PRO A 29 11.39 10.33 -4.42
CA PRO A 29 10.73 10.86 -5.59
C PRO A 29 11.29 12.22 -5.96
N ASP A 30 11.47 12.42 -7.25
CA ASP A 30 11.73 13.73 -7.80
C ASP A 30 10.33 14.34 -8.10
N GLU A 31 9.88 15.34 -7.33
CA GLU A 31 8.43 15.61 -7.25
C GLU A 31 7.88 16.52 -8.35
N SER A 32 6.75 16.12 -8.96
CA SER A 32 5.60 16.99 -9.28
C SER A 32 4.40 16.13 -9.67
N ARG A 33 3.29 16.27 -8.93
CA ARG A 33 2.16 15.32 -8.93
C ARG A 33 0.96 15.83 -9.73
N ILE A 34 1.18 16.03 -11.04
CA ILE A 34 0.15 16.41 -12.04
C ILE A 34 -0.31 17.88 -11.84
N VAL A 35 -0.86 18.70 -12.76
CA VAL A 35 -0.62 19.00 -14.18
C VAL A 35 0.70 19.77 -14.34
N GLY A 36 1.44 19.54 -15.43
CA GLY A 36 2.83 20.01 -15.63
C GLY A 36 3.91 19.10 -15.02
N GLY A 37 3.51 17.87 -14.66
CA GLY A 37 4.36 16.89 -13.98
C GLY A 37 5.44 16.27 -14.87
N LYS A 38 6.18 15.32 -14.28
CA LYS A 38 7.26 14.56 -14.92
C LYS A 38 7.09 13.08 -14.72
N ILE A 39 7.79 12.29 -15.54
CA ILE A 39 7.83 10.84 -15.39
C ILE A 39 8.42 10.50 -14.02
N ALA A 40 7.70 9.67 -13.27
CA ALA A 40 8.17 9.20 -11.98
C ALA A 40 9.42 8.31 -12.14
N ILE A 41 10.33 8.40 -11.19
CA ILE A 41 11.45 7.46 -11.11
C ILE A 41 10.86 6.09 -10.71
N ALA A 42 11.29 5.02 -11.40
CA ALA A 42 10.81 3.68 -11.08
C ALA A 42 11.00 3.40 -9.57
N TYR A 43 9.98 2.80 -8.94
CA TYR A 43 9.94 2.51 -7.50
C TYR A 43 9.90 3.72 -6.55
N SER A 44 9.87 4.97 -7.04
CA SER A 44 9.80 6.13 -6.13
C SER A 44 8.42 6.34 -5.49
N TRP A 45 7.39 5.73 -6.07
CA TRP A 45 6.02 5.68 -5.55
C TRP A 45 5.54 4.22 -5.50
N PRO A 46 6.08 3.39 -4.59
CA PRO A 46 5.91 1.94 -4.65
C PRO A 46 4.47 1.46 -4.42
N TRP A 47 3.63 2.31 -3.83
CA TRP A 47 2.22 2.04 -3.60
C TRP A 47 1.30 2.45 -4.76
N GLN A 48 1.81 3.09 -5.81
CA GLN A 48 0.97 3.54 -6.92
C GLN A 48 0.48 2.36 -7.76
N VAL A 49 -0.83 2.30 -7.99
CA VAL A 49 -1.47 1.28 -8.83
C VAL A 49 -2.19 1.93 -10.00
N GLU A 50 -2.07 1.30 -11.16
CA GLU A 50 -2.92 1.54 -12.33
C GLU A 50 -4.14 0.62 -12.26
N MET A 51 -5.34 1.21 -12.36
CA MET A 51 -6.59 0.47 -12.45
C MET A 51 -7.08 0.50 -13.90
N CYS A 52 -7.01 -0.65 -14.54
CA CYS A 52 -7.56 -0.90 -15.87
C CYS A 52 -8.89 -1.64 -15.78
N MET A 53 -9.80 -1.28 -16.68
CA MET A 53 -11.06 -1.98 -16.88
C MET A 53 -11.01 -2.70 -18.22
N ASP A 54 -11.33 -4.01 -18.23
CA ASP A 54 -11.51 -4.76 -19.47
C ASP A 54 -12.95 -4.60 -19.95
N TYR A 55 -13.11 -4.03 -21.14
CA TYR A 55 -14.41 -3.83 -21.80
C TYR A 55 -14.70 -4.88 -22.89
N GLY A 56 -14.00 -6.02 -22.89
CA GLY A 56 -14.36 -7.21 -23.65
C GLY A 56 -13.37 -7.64 -24.74
N TRP A 57 -12.12 -7.17 -24.67
CA TRP A 57 -11.09 -7.47 -25.70
C TRP A 57 -9.68 -7.64 -25.11
N GLY A 58 -9.54 -7.68 -23.78
CA GLY A 58 -8.24 -7.77 -23.11
C GLY A 58 -7.41 -6.48 -23.22
N SER A 59 -8.04 -5.35 -23.54
CA SER A 59 -7.41 -4.03 -23.55
C SER A 59 -7.43 -3.41 -22.15
N CYS A 60 -6.28 -2.91 -21.71
CA CYS A 60 -6.09 -2.22 -20.43
C CYS A 60 -6.29 -0.71 -20.68
N ASP A 61 -7.52 -0.23 -20.57
CA ASP A 61 -7.77 1.22 -20.62
C ASP A 61 -7.61 1.80 -19.22
N LEU A 62 -6.52 2.58 -19.03
CA LEU A 62 -6.25 3.30 -17.77
C LEU A 62 -7.44 4.19 -17.42
N ARG A 63 -8.18 3.80 -16.38
CA ARG A 63 -9.38 4.51 -15.93
C ARG A 63 -9.09 5.35 -14.68
N CYS A 64 -8.41 4.73 -13.72
CA CYS A 64 -8.17 5.30 -12.40
C CYS A 64 -6.81 4.90 -11.85
N GLY A 65 -6.41 5.54 -10.74
CA GLY A 65 -5.29 5.09 -9.92
C GLY A 65 -5.77 4.42 -8.63
N GLY A 66 -4.83 3.82 -7.91
CA GLY A 66 -5.06 3.25 -6.58
C GLY A 66 -3.80 3.32 -5.72
N THR A 67 -3.96 3.04 -4.43
CA THR A 67 -2.86 2.99 -3.45
C THR A 67 -2.89 1.67 -2.71
N ILE A 68 -1.78 0.93 -2.74
CA ILE A 68 -1.60 -0.25 -1.88
C ILE A 68 -1.59 0.21 -0.43
N ILE A 69 -2.52 -0.30 0.38
CA ILE A 69 -2.64 0.00 1.81
C ILE A 69 -2.30 -1.19 2.70
N ASP A 70 -2.33 -2.40 2.13
CA ASP A 70 -1.96 -3.66 2.79
C ASP A 70 -1.63 -4.72 1.72
N GLU A 71 -1.13 -5.89 2.14
CA GLU A 71 -0.69 -6.99 1.26
C GLU A 71 -1.74 -7.44 0.24
N GLN A 72 -3.02 -7.28 0.58
CA GLN A 72 -4.15 -7.72 -0.24
C GLN A 72 -5.15 -6.60 -0.55
N TRP A 73 -4.84 -5.36 -0.19
CA TRP A 73 -5.80 -4.26 -0.25
C TRP A 73 -5.27 -3.04 -1.00
N ILE A 74 -6.06 -2.60 -1.97
CA ILE A 74 -5.85 -1.37 -2.73
C ILE A 74 -6.99 -0.41 -2.39
N MET A 75 -6.65 0.82 -2.03
CA MET A 75 -7.59 1.91 -1.85
C MET A 75 -7.72 2.73 -3.13
N SER A 76 -8.93 3.10 -3.52
CA SER A 76 -9.23 4.00 -4.65
C SER A 76 -10.47 4.84 -4.36
N ALA A 77 -10.90 5.67 -5.32
CA ALA A 77 -12.14 6.42 -5.22
C ALA A 77 -13.36 5.52 -5.51
N ALA A 78 -14.47 5.71 -4.80
CA ALA A 78 -15.68 4.90 -4.99
C ALA A 78 -16.20 4.92 -6.44
N HIS A 79 -16.20 6.08 -7.09
CA HIS A 79 -16.65 6.20 -8.48
C HIS A 79 -15.73 5.49 -9.50
N CYS A 80 -14.53 5.06 -9.09
CA CYS A 80 -13.64 4.26 -9.94
C CYS A 80 -14.05 2.79 -9.98
N VAL A 81 -14.94 2.33 -9.09
CA VAL A 81 -15.45 0.96 -9.04
C VAL A 81 -16.97 0.88 -9.15
N ASP A 82 -17.63 2.02 -9.36
CA ASP A 82 -19.07 2.11 -9.64
C ASP A 82 -19.41 1.29 -10.90
N GLY A 83 -20.46 0.47 -10.84
CA GLY A 83 -20.86 -0.47 -11.89
C GLY A 83 -20.06 -1.79 -11.91
N TYR A 84 -19.08 -1.94 -11.02
CA TYR A 84 -18.43 -3.23 -10.71
C TYR A 84 -18.85 -3.75 -9.32
N GLU A 85 -19.93 -3.20 -8.78
CA GLU A 85 -20.57 -3.67 -7.55
C GLU A 85 -21.47 -4.87 -7.87
N ASP A 86 -20.84 -6.03 -8.07
CA ASP A 86 -21.47 -7.36 -8.22
C ASP A 86 -22.38 -7.58 -9.46
#